data_AF-A0A2P5NFQ6-F1
#
_entry.id   AF-A0A2P5NFQ6-F1
#
_cell.length_a   1.000
_cell.length_b   1.000
_cell.length_c   1.000
_cell.angle_alpha   90.00
_cell.angle_beta   90.00
_cell.angle_gamma   90.00
#
_symmetry.space_group_name_H-M   'P 1'
#
loop_
_entity.id
_entity.type
_entity.pdbx_description
1 polymer ?
#
loop_
_entity_poly.entity_id
_entity_poly.type
_entity_poly.pdbx_seq_one_letter_code
_entity_poly.pdbx_strand_id
1 'polypeptide(L)' 'MNNETNDIICGCSGTTRLEVVKLIDQGVADLDRISRITGALSGCGGCEFELEHLLESHRPEP' A
#
# COMPACT_ATOMS: atom_id res chain seq x y z
N MET A 1 -19.04 13.88 2.83
CA MET A 1 -17.70 13.99 2.23
C MET A 1 -16.87 12.84 2.79
N ASN A 2 -16.69 11.77 2.03
CA ASN A 2 -16.09 10.53 2.52
C ASN A 2 -14.61 10.60 2.12
N ASN A 3 -13.80 11.19 3.00
CA ASN A 3 -12.38 11.49 2.77
C ASN A 3 -11.49 10.38 3.36
N GLU A 4 -11.76 9.12 3.04
CA GLU A 4 -10.97 7.96 3.48
C GLU A 4 -9.82 7.63 2.51
N THR A 5 -9.59 8.48 1.52
CA THR A 5 -8.67 8.22 0.39
C THR A 5 -7.25 8.77 0.60
N ASN A 6 -6.97 9.48 1.70
CA ASN A 6 -5.65 10.02 2.01
C ASN A 6 -5.08 9.50 3.32
N ASP A 7 -5.54 8.34 3.79
CA ASP A 7 -4.98 7.73 4.99
C ASP A 7 -3.52 7.35 4.73
N ILE A 8 -2.60 7.98 5.47
CA ILE A 8 -1.16 7.74 5.34
C ILE A 8 -0.85 6.44 6.08
N ILE A 9 -0.60 5.38 5.33
CA ILE A 9 -0.27 4.06 5.89
C ILE A 9 1.24 3.96 6.22
N CYS A 10 2.09 4.71 5.51
CA CYS A 10 3.52 4.77 5.78
C CYS A 10 3.94 6.21 6.09
N GLY A 11 4.14 6.52 7.37
CA GLY A 11 4.64 7.83 7.78
C GLY A 11 6.09 8.12 7.33
N CYS A 12 6.88 7.07 7.04
CA CYS A 12 8.28 7.19 6.66
C CYS A 12 8.45 7.71 5.21
N SER A 13 7.64 7.21 4.27
CA SER A 13 7.64 7.64 2.86
C SER A 13 6.49 8.59 2.51
N GLY A 14 5.48 8.72 3.38
CA GLY A 14 4.23 9.43 3.09
C GLY A 14 3.27 8.63 2.20
N THR A 15 3.49 7.32 2.03
CA THR A 15 2.62 6.47 1.20
C THR A 15 1.20 6.42 1.77
N THR A 16 0.21 6.66 0.90
CA THR A 16 -1.20 6.62 1.27
C THR A 16 -1.86 5.32 0.82
N ARG A 17 -2.96 4.97 1.49
CA ARG A 17 -3.80 3.82 1.13
C ARG A 17 -4.25 3.86 -0.33
N LEU A 18 -4.65 5.03 -0.83
CA LEU A 18 -5.10 5.17 -2.22
C LEU A 18 -4.02 4.89 -3.24
N GLU A 19 -2.79 5.33 -3.00
CA GLU A 19 -1.67 5.04 -3.91
C GLU A 19 -1.46 3.53 -4.04
N VAL A 20 -1.52 2.81 -2.92
CA VAL A 20 -1.37 1.34 -2.92
C VAL A 20 -2.54 0.67 -3.64
N VAL A 21 -3.78 1.07 -3.36
CA VAL A 21 -4.96 0.50 -4.04
C VAL A 21 -4.90 0.73 -5.54
N LYS A 22 -4.50 1.92 -6.00
CA LYS A 22 -4.30 2.21 -7.43
C LYS A 22 -3.24 1.30 -8.05
N LEU A 23 -2.14 1.04 -7.34
CA LEU A 23 -1.09 0.14 -7.82
C LEU A 23 -1.63 -1.29 -7.96
N ILE A 24 -2.39 -1.77 -6.98
CA ILE A 24 -3.02 -3.09 -7.02
C ILE A 24 -3.99 -3.19 -8.21
N ASP A 25 -4.83 -2.17 -8.43
CA ASP A 25 -5.76 -2.09 -9.55
C ASP A 25 -5.04 -2.09 -10.92
N GLN A 26 -3.85 -1.49 -10.97
CA GLN A 26 -2.95 -1.55 -12.14
C GLN A 26 -2.25 -2.92 -12.31
N GLY A 27 -2.52 -3.89 -11.44
CA GLY A 27 -1.92 -5.23 -11.45
C GLY A 27 -0.59 -5.33 -10.69
N VAL A 28 -0.22 -4.29 -9.95
CA VAL A 28 0.96 -4.29 -9.07
C VAL A 28 0.55 -4.78 -7.69
N ALA A 29 0.39 -6.10 -7.57
CA ALA A 29 0.00 -6.79 -6.34
C ALA A 29 1.20 -7.49 -5.66
N ASP A 30 2.33 -6.79 -5.53
CA ASP A 30 3.57 -7.32 -4.95
C ASP A 30 4.23 -6.28 -4.04
N LEU A 31 4.55 -6.67 -2.80
CA LEU A 31 5.10 -5.76 -1.79
C LEU A 31 6.45 -5.17 -2.20
N ASP A 32 7.33 -5.95 -2.81
CA ASP A 32 8.66 -5.47 -3.25
C ASP A 32 8.47 -4.42 -4.34
N ARG A 33 7.53 -4.65 -5.27
CA ARG A 33 7.22 -3.70 -6.33
C ARG A 33 6.53 -2.44 -5.82
N ILE A 34 5.58 -2.57 -4.90
CA ILE A 34 4.92 -1.42 -4.26
C ILE A 34 5.95 -0.60 -3.46
N SER A 35 6.85 -1.26 -2.72
CA SER A 35 7.96 -0.62 -2.01
C SER A 35 8.86 0.18 -2.95
N ARG A 36 9.27 -0.39 -4.08
CA ARG A 36 10.10 0.31 -5.08
C ARG A 36 9.43 1.54 -5.69
N ILE A 37 8.10 1.50 -5.89
CA ILE A 37 7.35 2.59 -6.50
C ILE A 37 7.04 3.70 -5.48
N THR A 38 6.61 3.31 -4.29
CA THR A 38 6.06 4.24 -3.27
C THR A 38 7.06 4.63 -2.19
N GLY A 39 8.16 3.88 -2.04
CA GLY A 39 9.09 4.02 -0.92
C GLY A 39 8.60 3.41 0.39
N ALA A 40 7.38 2.84 0.45
CA ALA A 40 6.92 2.10 1.64
C ALA A 40 7.87 0.92 1.93
N LEU A 41 8.00 0.52 3.19
CA LEU A 41 8.91 -0.58 3.62
C LEU A 41 10.42 -0.35 3.41
N SER A 42 10.85 0.78 2.85
CA SER A 42 12.28 1.06 2.61
C SER A 42 13.05 1.57 3.83
N GLY A 43 12.35 1.93 4.91
CA GLY A 43 12.94 2.56 6.10
C GLY A 43 12.64 1.82 7.41
N CYS A 44 11.46 2.10 7.98
CA CYS A 44 11.10 1.70 9.34
C CYS A 44 10.35 0.36 9.44
N GLY A 45 9.82 -0.16 8.32
CA GLY A 45 9.03 -1.40 8.29
C GLY A 45 7.65 -1.35 8.96
N GLY A 46 7.31 -0.28 9.68
CA GLY A 46 6.07 -0.22 10.48
C GLY A 46 4.76 -0.28 9.68
N CYS A 47 4.80 -0.08 8.36
CA CYS A 47 3.63 -0.18 7.49
C CYS A 47 3.48 -1.55 6.80
N GLU A 48 4.35 -2.52 7.09
CA GLU A 48 4.36 -3.86 6.47
C GLU A 48 3.02 -4.56 6.60
N PHE A 49 2.56 -4.72 7.84
CA PHE A 49 1.29 -5.38 8.15
C PHE A 49 0.09 -4.72 7.44
N GLU A 50 0.03 -3.39 7.42
CA GLU A 50 -1.05 -2.66 6.74
C GLU A 50 -1.01 -2.85 5.22
N LEU A 51 0.19 -2.89 4.64
CA LEU A 51 0.39 -3.09 3.21
C LEU A 51 0.00 -4.51 2.79
N GLU A 52 0.41 -5.51 3.58
CA GLU A 52 0.03 -6.91 3.41
C GLU A 52 -1.49 -7.09 3.50
N HIS A 53 -2.12 -6.50 4.51
CA HIS A 53 -3.56 -6.56 4.70
C HIS A 53 -4.33 -5.92 3.53
N LEU A 54 -3.84 -4.79 3.02
CA LEU A 54 -4.40 -4.11 1.83
C LEU A 54 -4.33 -5.00 0.59
N LEU A 55 -3.18 -5.62 0.37
CA LEU A 55 -2.96 -6.56 -0.74
C LEU A 55 -3.87 -7.76 -0.63
N GLU A 56 -3.95 -8.40 0.54
CA GLU A 56 -4.80 -9.57 0.75
C GLU A 56 -6.28 -9.22 0.55
N SER A 57 -6.74 -8.07 1.06
CA SER A 57 -8.12 -7.62 0.89
C SER A 57 -8.51 -7.29 -0.56
N HIS A 58 -7.53 -7.00 -1.42
CA HIS A 58 -7.75 -6.65 -2.84
C HIS A 58 -7.33 -7.75 -3.80
N ARG A 59 -6.64 -8.79 -3.32
CA ARG A 59 -6.32 -9.97 -4.11
C ARG A 59 -7.58 -10.83 -4.13
N PRO A 60 -8.16 -11.13 -5.31
CA PRO A 60 -9.08 -12.25 -5.38
C PRO A 60 -8.26 -13.49 -5.01
N GLU A 61 -8.59 -14.07 -3.86
CA GLU A 61 -8.17 -15.42 -3.51
C GLU A 61 -8.48 -16.37 -4.71
N PRO A 62 -7.57 -17.32 -5.01
CA PRO A 62 -7.65 -18.18 -6.20
C PRO A 62 -8.84 -19.14 -6.19
#